data_AF-A0A078LFX0-F1
#
_entry.id   AF-A0A078LFX0-F1
#
_cell.length_a   1.000
_cell.length_b   1.000
_cell.length_c   1.000
_cell.angle_alpha   90.00
_cell.angle_beta   90.00
_cell.angle_gamma   90.00
#
_symmetry.space_group_name_H-M   'P 1'
#
loop_
_entity.id
_entity.type
_entity.pdbx_description
1 polymer ?
#
loop_
_entity_poly.entity_id
_entity_poly.type
_entity_poly.pdbx_seq_one_letter_code
_entity_poly.pdbx_strand_id
1 'polypeptide(L)'
;MKKIYVLTAFNFNDGANITSFTPGFHDVESDVADHWFVKAHCSPDGEAPTVAGDSRIAELETLVAEKDARIAELETQLAEAKANGKKQKPADA
;
A
#
# COMPACT_ATOMS: atom_id res chain seq x y z
N MET A 1 -29.89 9.23 -12.78
CA MET A 1 -29.08 8.00 -12.60
C MET A 1 -27.74 8.40 -12.03
N LYS A 2 -27.21 7.63 -11.07
CA LYS A 2 -25.87 7.86 -10.51
C LYS A 2 -24.87 7.00 -11.30
N LYS A 3 -23.63 7.47 -11.41
CA LYS A 3 -22.56 6.72 -12.08
C LYS A 3 -21.63 6.10 -11.05
N ILE A 4 -21.25 4.85 -11.28
CA ILE A 4 -20.20 4.16 -10.53
C ILE A 4 -19.04 3.86 -11.46
N TYR A 5 -17.83 3.78 -10.91
CA TYR A 5 -16.68 3.28 -11.64
C TYR A 5 -16.30 1.90 -11.11
N VAL A 6 -16.27 0.92 -11.99
CA VAL A 6 -15.89 -0.46 -11.68
C VAL A 6 -14.41 -0.60 -11.97
N LEU A 7 -13.61 -0.85 -10.92
CA LEU A 7 -12.17 -1.07 -11.07
C LEU A 7 -11.87 -2.51 -11.52
N THR A 8 -12.46 -3.48 -10.84
CA THR A 8 -12.33 -4.92 -11.14
C THR A 8 -13.70 -5.47 -11.51
N ALA A 9 -13.76 -6.25 -12.59
CA ALA A 9 -15.00 -6.86 -13.04
C ALA A 9 -15.63 -7.72 -11.94
N PHE A 10 -16.95 -7.64 -11.78
CA PHE A 10 -17.69 -8.47 -10.83
C PHE A 10 -19.09 -8.77 -11.36
N ASN A 11 -19.76 -9.72 -10.71
CA ASN A 11 -21.16 -10.03 -10.95
C ASN A 11 -21.98 -9.65 -9.71
N PHE A 12 -22.97 -8.79 -9.87
CA PHE A 12 -23.93 -8.49 -8.82
C PHE A 12 -25.08 -9.49 -8.89
N ASN A 13 -25.37 -10.14 -7.77
CA ASN A 13 -26.51 -11.05 -7.64
C ASN A 13 -27.49 -10.44 -6.64
N ASP A 14 -28.69 -10.10 -7.10
CA ASP A 14 -29.75 -9.51 -6.27
C ASP A 14 -30.70 -10.58 -5.67
N GLY A 15 -30.41 -11.86 -5.89
CA GLY A 15 -31.22 -13.01 -5.48
C GLY A 15 -32.18 -13.51 -6.56
N ALA A 16 -32.48 -12.70 -7.58
CA ALA A 16 -33.33 -13.05 -8.71
C ALA A 16 -32.58 -13.05 -10.05
N ASN A 17 -31.60 -12.14 -10.20
CA ASN A 17 -30.85 -11.89 -11.42
C ASN A 17 -29.35 -11.79 -11.12
N ILE A 18 -28.56 -12.06 -12.16
CA ILE A 18 -27.11 -11.82 -12.14
C ILE A 18 -26.80 -10.76 -13.20
N THR A 19 -26.24 -9.63 -12.77
CA THR A 19 -25.81 -8.53 -13.63
C THR A 19 -24.29 -8.45 -13.66
N SER A 20 -23.72 -8.50 -14.86
CA SER A 20 -22.26 -8.41 -15.04
C SER A 20 -21.82 -6.96 -15.17
N PHE A 21 -20.80 -6.59 -14.41
CA PHE A 21 -20.17 -5.27 -14.42
C PHE A 21 -18.72 -5.39 -14.90
N THR A 22 -18.43 -4.84 -16.07
CA THR A 22 -17.06 -4.76 -16.62
C THR A 22 -16.33 -3.54 -16.04
N PRO A 23 -15.00 -3.45 -16.15
CA PRO A 23 -14.28 -2.24 -15.75
C PRO A 23 -14.77 -1.00 -16.53
N GLY A 24 -14.87 0.14 -15.86
CA GLY A 24 -15.34 1.40 -16.43
C GLY A 24 -16.58 1.99 -15.75
N PHE A 25 -17.16 3.02 -16.38
CA PHE A 25 -18.33 3.71 -15.86
C PHE A 25 -19.63 2.98 -16.20
N HIS A 26 -20.50 2.83 -15.21
CA HIS A 26 -21.83 2.27 -15.37
C HIS A 26 -22.88 3.19 -14.75
N ASP A 27 -24.01 3.34 -15.44
CA ASP A 27 -25.19 3.96 -14.87
C ASP A 27 -25.88 2.96 -13.94
N VAL A 28 -26.19 3.40 -12.73
CA VAL A 28 -26.93 2.61 -11.75
C VAL A 28 -28.11 3.41 -11.22
N GLU A 29 -29.15 2.67 -10.84
CA GLU A 29 -30.32 3.22 -10.16
C GLU A 29 -29.93 3.76 -8.77
N SER A 30 -30.72 4.71 -8.27
CA SER A 30 -30.43 5.38 -6.99
C SER A 30 -30.36 4.39 -5.83
N ASP A 31 -31.25 3.40 -5.80
CA ASP A 31 -31.32 2.41 -4.72
C ASP A 31 -30.08 1.50 -4.70
N VAL A 32 -29.54 1.17 -5.87
CA VAL A 32 -28.28 0.42 -6.02
C VAL A 32 -27.10 1.27 -5.54
N ALA A 33 -27.09 2.56 -5.90
CA ALA A 33 -26.03 3.48 -5.48
C ALA A 33 -26.02 3.77 -3.97
N ASP A 34 -27.16 3.65 -3.30
CA ASP A 34 -27.29 3.86 -1.86
C ASP A 34 -26.93 2.61 -1.04
N HIS A 35 -26.76 1.45 -1.70
CA HIS A 35 -26.28 0.23 -1.05
C HIS A 35 -24.85 0.44 -0.49
N TRP A 36 -24.59 -0.06 0.73
CA TRP A 36 -23.36 0.21 1.49
C TRP A 36 -22.07 -0.12 0.72
N PHE A 37 -22.08 -1.20 -0.05
CA PHE A 37 -20.94 -1.62 -0.86
C PHE A 37 -20.66 -0.65 -2.02
N VAL A 38 -21.72 -0.22 -2.71
CA VAL A 38 -21.61 0.67 -3.87
C VAL A 38 -21.20 2.07 -3.41
N LYS A 39 -21.82 2.59 -2.35
CA LYS A 39 -21.48 3.88 -1.73
C LYS A 39 -20.01 3.98 -1.32
N ALA A 40 -19.41 2.90 -0.82
CA ALA A 40 -18.00 2.87 -0.45
C ALA A 40 -17.04 2.96 -1.66
N HIS A 41 -17.53 2.67 -2.87
CA HIS A 41 -16.74 2.61 -4.10
C HIS A 41 -17.27 3.56 -5.20
N CYS A 42 -18.25 4.40 -4.88
CA CYS A 42 -18.71 5.49 -5.74
C CYS A 42 -17.62 6.56 -5.80
N SER A 43 -17.15 6.89 -7.00
CA SER A 43 -16.28 8.06 -7.20
C SER A 43 -17.11 9.33 -6.96
N PRO A 44 -16.78 10.16 -5.95
CA PRO A 44 -17.57 11.35 -5.61
C PRO A 44 -17.57 12.41 -6.73
N ASP A 45 -16.51 12.45 -7.53
CA ASP A 45 -16.29 13.49 -8.54
C ASP A 45 -16.55 13.00 -9.97
N GLY A 46 -16.96 11.74 -10.14
CA GLY A 46 -17.23 11.15 -11.46
C GLY A 46 -15.98 10.85 -12.28
N GLU A 47 -14.78 10.99 -11.70
CA GLU A 47 -13.52 10.57 -12.32
C GLU A 47 -13.20 9.12 -11.98
N ALA A 48 -12.49 8.43 -12.88
CA ALA A 48 -11.99 7.09 -12.58
C ALA A 48 -11.08 7.20 -11.35
N PRO A 49 -11.21 6.33 -10.33
CA PRO A 49 -10.24 6.28 -9.26
C PRO A 49 -8.87 6.11 -9.88
N THR A 50 -7.99 7.08 -9.66
CA THR A 50 -6.57 6.85 -9.95
C THR A 50 -6.18 5.70 -9.05
N VAL A 51 -5.65 4.62 -9.64
CA VAL A 51 -4.80 3.70 -8.87
C VAL A 51 -3.66 4.58 -8.42
N ALA A 52 -3.79 5.20 -7.25
CA ALA A 52 -2.68 5.86 -6.61
C ALA A 52 -1.66 4.74 -6.46
N GLY A 53 -0.64 4.73 -7.33
CA GLY A 53 0.53 3.91 -7.11
C GLY A 53 0.92 4.21 -5.67
N ASP A 54 0.81 3.20 -4.80
CA ASP A 54 0.80 3.41 -3.36
C ASP A 54 2.13 4.08 -3.00
N SER A 55 2.12 5.40 -2.86
CA SER A 55 3.34 6.21 -2.69
C SER A 55 4.08 5.79 -1.43
N ARG A 56 3.36 5.13 -0.52
CA ARG A 56 3.88 4.48 0.68
C ARG A 56 4.84 3.35 0.35
N ILE A 57 4.67 2.63 -0.77
CA ILE A 57 5.59 1.54 -1.17
C ILE A 57 6.97 2.12 -1.49
N ALA A 58 7.04 3.13 -2.37
CA ALA A 58 8.32 3.76 -2.72
C ALA A 58 8.98 4.45 -1.51
N GLU A 59 8.18 5.06 -0.64
CA GLU A 59 8.64 5.64 0.63
C GLU A 59 9.18 4.57 1.59
N LEU A 60 8.49 3.43 1.72
CA LEU A 60 8.92 2.31 2.54
C LEU A 60 10.21 1.67 2.01
N GLU A 61 10.34 1.50 0.70
CA GLU A 61 11.55 0.98 0.06
C GLU A 61 12.76 1.89 0.34
N THR A 62 12.56 3.22 0.27
CA THR A 62 13.60 4.20 0.61
C THR A 62 14.01 4.09 2.08
N LEU A 63 13.02 4.03 2.99
CA LEU A 63 13.23 3.89 4.43
C LEU A 63 13.96 2.58 4.81
N VAL A 64 13.69 1.49 4.08
CA VAL A 64 14.40 0.22 4.27
C VAL A 64 15.86 0.35 3.86
N ALA A 65 16.14 0.92 2.68
CA ALA A 65 17.50 1.10 2.20
C ALA A 65 18.35 1.99 3.14
N GLU A 66 17.78 3.06 3.68
CA GLU A 66 18.45 3.93 4.65
C GLU A 66 18.77 3.20 5.97
N LYS A 67 17.84 2.37 6.45
CA LYS A 67 18.04 1.58 7.67
C LYS A 67 19.11 0.51 7.48
N ASP A 68 19.10 -0.18 6.35
CA ASP A 68 20.11 -1.20 6.04
C ASP A 68 21.52 -0.59 5.98
N ALA A 69 21.67 0.58 5.35
CA ALA A 69 22.94 1.31 5.34
C ALA A 69 23.39 1.71 6.76
N ARG A 70 22.46 2.17 7.61
CA ARG A 70 22.79 2.54 8.99
C ARG A 70 23.17 1.32 9.84
N ILE A 71 22.52 0.18 9.63
CA ILE A 71 22.85 -1.07 10.31
C ILE A 71 24.27 -1.52 9.92
N ALA A 72 24.59 -1.56 8.63
CA ALA A 72 25.93 -1.97 8.16
C ALA A 72 27.05 -1.07 8.71
N GLU A 73 26.82 0.25 8.78
CA GLU A 73 27.75 1.20 9.39
C GLU A 73 27.94 0.92 10.89
N LEU A 74 26.85 0.74 11.64
CA LEU A 74 26.92 0.45 13.07
C LEU A 74 27.58 -0.90 13.35
N GLU A 75 27.32 -1.93 12.55
CA GLU A 75 27.97 -3.24 12.66
C GLU A 75 29.49 -3.13 12.43
N THR A 76 29.91 -2.30 11.47
CA THR A 76 31.33 -2.01 11.21
C THR A 76 31.98 -1.34 12.42
N GLN A 77 31.38 -0.26 12.93
CA GLN A 77 31.90 0.44 14.12
C GLN A 77 31.98 -0.48 15.36
N LEU A 78 31.01 -1.37 15.52
CA LEU A 78 30.96 -2.31 16.65
C LEU A 78 32.05 -3.38 16.52
N ALA A 79 32.32 -3.85 15.30
CA ALA A 79 33.44 -4.76 15.02
C ALA A 79 34.80 -4.08 15.29
N GLU A 80 34.99 -2.84 14.85
CA GLU A 80 36.20 -2.05 15.08
C GLU A 80 36.44 -1.79 16.58
N ALA A 81 35.40 -1.38 17.31
CA ALA A 81 35.47 -1.15 18.76
C ALA A 81 35.84 -2.43 19.52
N LYS A 82 35.28 -3.58 19.14
CA LYS A 82 35.65 -4.89 19.71
C LYS A 82 37.09 -5.28 19.39
N ALA A 83 37.59 -4.96 18.20
CA ALA A 83 38.96 -5.23 17.80
C ALA A 83 39.98 -4.36 18.55
N ASN A 84 39.68 -3.07 18.73
CA ASN A 84 40.55 -2.14 19.47
C ASN A 84 40.53 -2.39 20.99
N GLY A 85 39.37 -2.74 21.56
CA GLY A 85 39.28 -3.12 22.98
C GLY A 85 40.10 -4.37 23.34
N LYS A 86 40.36 -5.28 22.38
CA LYS A 86 41.27 -6.41 22.56
C LYS A 86 42.74 -6.06 22.46
N LYS A 87 43.11 -4.98 21.75
CA LYS A 87 44.51 -4.53 21.60
C LYS A 87 45.01 -3.69 22.78
N GLN A 88 44.12 -3.10 23.57
CA GLN A 88 44.45 -2.22 24.70
C GLN A 88 44.50 -2.91 26.07
N LYS A 89 44.71 -4.22 26.17
CA LYS A 89 45.14 -4.83 27.44
C LYS A 89 46.67 -4.83 27.48
N PRO A 90 47.35 -3.78 27.99
CA PRO A 90 48.73 -3.94 28.38
C PRO A 90 48.75 -4.99 29.51
N ALA A 91 49.62 -5.98 29.34
CA ALA A 91 50.18 -6.68 30.46
C ALA A 91 50.89 -5.62 31.32
N ASP A 92 50.39 -5.39 32.51
CA ASP A 92 51.13 -4.67 33.54
C ASP A 92 51.30 -5.60 34.75
N ALA A 93 52.44 -5.42 35.39
CA ALA A 93 53.30 -6.38 36.11
C ALA A 93 52.70 -7.20 37.26
#